data_AF-T1B6I6-F1
#
_entry.id   AF-T1B6I6-F1
#
_cell.length_a   1.000
_cell.length_b   1.000
_cell.length_c   1.000
_cell.angle_alpha   90.00
_cell.angle_beta   90.00
_cell.angle_gamma   90.00
#
_symmetry.space_group_name_H-M   'P 1'
#
loop_
_entity.id
_entity.type
_entity.pdbx_description
1 polymer ?
#
loop_
_entity_poly.entity_id
_entity_poly.type
_entity_poly.pdbx_seq_one_letter_code
_entity_poly.pdbx_strand_id
1 'polypeptide(L)' 'FKPYVESELARGTPLKHITRHVLGLYLGQPGARHFRRVLTEGVARADAGWGLIEQALAVVEKA' A
#
# COMPACT_ATOMS: atom_id res chain seq x y z
N PHE A 1 -3.37 10.33 1.26
CA PHE A 1 -2.11 10.29 2.04
C PHE A 1 -0.86 10.10 1.15
N LYS A 2 -0.95 10.31 -0.18
CA LYS A 2 0.20 10.22 -1.11
C LYS A 2 1.38 11.13 -0.75
N PRO A 3 1.19 12.45 -0.48
CA PRO A 3 2.32 13.34 -0.18
C PRO A 3 3.11 12.91 1.07
N TYR A 4 2.40 12.37 2.07
CA TYR A 4 3.03 11.83 3.28
C TYR A 4 3.92 10.62 2.96
N VAL A 5 3.41 9.66 2.19
CA VAL A 5 4.19 8.46 1.83
C VAL A 5 5.42 8.84 1.01
N GLU A 6 5.26 9.72 0.03
CA GLU A 6 6.39 10.19 -0.78
C GLU A 6 7.44 10.91 0.08
N SER A 7 7.01 11.76 1.02
CA SER A 7 7.94 12.43 1.94
C SER A 7 8.69 11.45 2.85
N GLU A 8 8.02 10.42 3.37
CA GLU A 8 8.65 9.41 4.22
C GLU A 8 9.60 8.51 3.43
N LEU A 9 9.21 8.10 2.22
CA LEU A 9 10.09 7.37 1.30
C LEU A 9 11.35 8.19 0.96
N ALA A 10 11.21 9.49 0.69
CA ALA A 10 12.33 10.38 0.44
C ALA A 10 13.27 10.53 1.65
N ARG A 11 12.76 10.35 2.86
CA ARG A 11 13.54 10.32 4.12
C ARG A 11 14.19 8.96 4.39
N GLY A 12 13.97 7.97 3.52
CA GLY A 12 14.48 6.61 3.67
C GLY A 12 13.63 5.71 4.57
N THR A 13 12.44 6.15 5.00
CA THR A 13 11.51 5.32 5.78
C THR A 13 11.02 4.18 4.89
N PRO A 14 11.25 2.91 5.26
CA PRO A 14 10.79 1.79 4.45
C PRO A 14 9.25 1.70 4.42
N LEU A 15 8.68 1.38 3.25
CA LEU A 15 7.23 1.35 3.03
C LEU A 15 6.47 0.45 4.02
N LYS A 16 7.11 -0.61 4.54
CA LYS A 16 6.55 -1.52 5.57
C LYS A 16 6.12 -0.84 6.87
N HIS A 17 6.76 0.27 7.23
CA HIS A 17 6.40 1.03 8.42
C HIS A 17 5.10 1.81 8.22
N ILE A 18 4.77 2.17 6.98
CA ILE A 18 3.56 2.91 6.64
C ILE A 18 2.41 1.97 6.31
N THR A 19 2.67 0.94 5.50
CA THR A 19 1.65 0.01 4.98
C THR A 19 0.89 -0.71 6.08
N ARG A 20 1.54 -1.06 7.19
CA ARG A 20 0.88 -1.70 8.35
C ARG A 20 -0.33 -0.92 8.89
N HIS A 21 -0.37 0.41 8.69
CA HIS A 21 -1.46 1.28 9.12
C HIS A 21 -2.58 1.40 8.08
N VAL A 22 -2.30 1.08 6.82
CA VAL A 22 -3.28 1.21 5.72
C VAL A 22 -3.92 -0.10 5.29
N LEU A 23 -3.43 -1.26 5.75
CA LEU A 23 -4.02 -2.59 5.43
C LEU A 23 -5.52 -2.71 5.78
N GLY A 24 -5.99 -1.95 6.78
CA GLY A 24 -7.38 -1.98 7.24
C GLY A 24 -8.32 -0.97 6.57
N LEU A 25 -7.82 -0.06 5.71
CA LEU A 25 -8.62 1.04 5.16
C LEU A 25 -9.83 0.57 4.36
N TYR A 26 -9.72 -0.59 3.71
CA TYR A 26 -10.76 -1.12 2.82
C TYR A 26 -11.49 -2.33 3.43
N LEU A 27 -11.44 -2.53 4.75
CA LEU A 27 -12.13 -3.64 5.39
C LEU A 27 -13.63 -3.63 5.02
N GLY A 28 -14.14 -4.78 4.54
CA GLY A 28 -15.55 -4.94 4.15
C GLY A 28 -15.89 -4.51 2.72
N GLN A 29 -14.95 -3.94 1.95
CA GLN A 29 -15.17 -3.58 0.55
C GLN A 29 -14.91 -4.75 -0.41
N PRO A 30 -15.57 -4.81 -1.58
CA PRO A 30 -15.11 -5.61 -2.71
C PRO A 30 -13.62 -5.35 -3.00
N GLY A 31 -12.85 -6.39 -3.32
CA GLY A 31 -11.40 -6.24 -3.58
C GLY A 31 -10.51 -6.08 -2.33
N ALA A 32 -11.05 -5.91 -1.11
CA ALA A 32 -10.27 -5.69 0.11
C ALA A 32 -9.23 -6.78 0.43
N ARG A 33 -9.59 -8.05 0.19
CA ARG A 33 -8.66 -9.17 0.36
C ARG A 33 -7.46 -9.07 -0.59
N HIS A 34 -7.71 -8.64 -1.82
CA HIS A 34 -6.69 -8.49 -2.83
C HIS A 34 -5.81 -7.26 -2.56
N PHE A 35 -6.41 -6.14 -2.13
CA PHE A 35 -5.67 -4.97 -1.65
C PHE A 35 -4.66 -5.36 -0.57
N ARG A 36 -5.11 -6.08 0.46
CA ARG A 36 -4.22 -6.58 1.52
C ARG A 36 -3.12 -7.48 0.98
N ARG A 37 -3.46 -8.38 0.05
CA ARG A 37 -2.50 -9.31 -0.57
C ARG A 37 -1.39 -8.56 -1.32
N VAL A 38 -1.74 -7.64 -2.22
CA VAL A 38 -0.77 -6.85 -3.01
C VAL A 38 0.20 -6.11 -2.09
N LEU A 39 -0.31 -5.43 -1.06
CA LEU A 39 0.54 -4.72 -0.12
C LEU A 39 1.45 -5.67 0.67
N THR A 40 0.93 -6.77 1.20
CA THR A 40 1.72 -7.67 2.06
C THR A 40 2.80 -8.41 1.27
N GLU A 41 2.51 -8.82 0.03
CA GLU A 41 3.47 -9.50 -0.85
C GLU A 41 4.54 -8.54 -1.40
N GLY A 42 4.15 -7.30 -1.75
CA GLY A 42 5.07 -6.34 -2.38
C GLY A 42 5.95 -5.56 -1.40
N VAL A 43 5.51 -5.35 -0.16
CA VAL A 43 6.17 -4.41 0.76
C VAL A 43 7.54 -4.87 1.28
N ALA A 44 7.80 -6.18 1.23
CA ALA A 44 9.09 -6.74 1.63
C ALA A 44 10.20 -6.46 0.60
N ARG A 45 9.83 -6.02 -0.61
CA ARG A 45 10.78 -5.76 -1.68
C ARG A 45 11.58 -4.47 -1.43
N ALA A 46 12.83 -4.45 -1.86
CA ALA A 46 13.71 -3.28 -1.73
C ALA A 46 13.23 -2.07 -2.55
N ASP A 47 12.48 -2.32 -3.62
CA ASP A 47 11.89 -1.32 -4.53
C ASP A 47 10.45 -0.91 -4.14
N ALA A 48 9.98 -1.33 -2.96
CA ALA A 48 8.63 -1.03 -2.49
C ALA A 48 8.45 0.48 -2.25
N GLY A 49 7.70 1.13 -3.15
CA GLY A 49 7.37 2.55 -3.08
C GLY A 49 5.89 2.84 -3.36
N TRP A 50 5.57 4.10 -3.66
CA TRP A 50 4.19 4.55 -3.89
C TRP A 50 3.45 3.73 -4.98
N GLY A 51 4.15 3.29 -6.02
CA GLY A 51 3.56 2.47 -7.08
C GLY A 51 2.93 1.16 -6.59
N LEU A 52 3.42 0.58 -5.48
CA LEU A 52 2.79 -0.59 -4.88
C LEU A 52 1.42 -0.26 -4.27
N ILE A 53 1.28 0.94 -3.70
CA ILE A 53 0.01 1.42 -3.15
C ILE A 53 -0.98 1.67 -4.30
N GLU A 54 -0.53 2.29 -5.40
CA GLU A 54 -1.38 2.47 -6.60
C GLU A 54 -1.86 1.12 -7.16
N GLN A 55 -0.98 0.11 -7.24
CA GLN A 55 -1.36 -1.24 -7.64
C GLN A 55 -2.42 -1.83 -6.70
N ALA A 56 -2.29 -1.66 -5.39
CA ALA A 56 -3.27 -2.17 -4.44
C ALA A 56 -4.62 -1.46 -4.58
N LEU A 57 -4.62 -0.12 -4.71
CA LEU A 57 -5.82 0.70 -4.90
C LEU A 57 -6.61 0.31 -6.15
N ALA A 58 -5.90 0.04 -7.25
CA ALA A 58 -6.52 -0.35 -8.51
C ALA A 58 -7.33 -1.66 -8.42
N VAL A 59 -7.07 -2.52 -7.42
CA VAL A 59 -7.86 -3.75 -7.22
C VAL A 59 -9.16 -3.50 -6.44
N VAL A 60 -9.20 -2.43 -5.64
CA VAL A 60 -10.44 -2.04 -4.95
C VAL A 60 -11.33 -1.22 -5.88
N GLU A 61 -10.76 -0.32 -6.69
CA GLU A 61 -11.53 0.54 -7.60
C GLU A 61 -12.20 -0.22 -8.76
N LYS A 62 -11.71 -1.43 -9.08
CA LYS A 62 -12.26 -2.28 -10.16
C LYS A 62 -13.32 -3.27 -9.69
N ALA A 63 -13.64 -3.33 -8.41
CA ALA A 63 -14.52 -4.33 -7.79
C ALA A 63 -15.86 -3.73 -7.34
#